data_AF-A0A423PTB9-F1
#
_entry.id   AF-A0A423PTB9-F1
#
_cell.length_a   1.000
_cell.length_b   1.000
_cell.length_c   1.000
_cell.angle_alpha   90.00
_cell.angle_beta   90.00
_cell.angle_gamma   90.00
#
_symmetry.space_group_name_H-M   'P 1'
#
loop_
_entity.id
_entity.type
_entity.pdbx_description
1 polymer ?
#
loop_
_entity_poly.entity_id
_entity_poly.type
_entity_poly.pdbx_seq_one_letter_code
_entity_poly.pdbx_strand_id
1 'polypeptide(L)' 'MTDLPLMRFVCEIDGEEHLIDADSPEVAACRVAEAHGGQAAPGGRVVVNVAEANEADVPLIAGTDYTVALDADGARVEE' A
#
# COMPACT_ATOMS: atom_id res chain seq x y z
N MET A 1 1.61 19.19 16.19
CA MET A 1 1.33 18.08 15.28
C MET A 1 2.04 16.88 15.86
N THR A 2 1.31 15.88 16.31
CA THR A 2 1.90 14.64 16.80
C THR A 2 2.44 13.91 15.58
N ASP A 3 3.76 13.84 15.46
CA ASP A 3 4.45 12.97 14.50
C ASP A 3 4.17 11.53 14.95
N LEU A 4 3.26 10.83 14.26
CA LEU A 4 3.06 9.41 14.49
C LEU A 4 4.29 8.67 13.93
N PRO A 5 4.81 7.64 14.62
CA PRO A 5 5.97 6.91 14.12
C PRO A 5 5.61 6.21 12.81
N LEU A 6 6.28 6.61 11.73
CA LEU A 6 6.18 5.94 10.44
C LEU A 6 6.78 4.53 10.55
N MET A 7 6.04 3.54 10.06
CA MET A 7 6.47 2.16 9.90
C MET A 7 6.81 1.90 8.44
N ARG A 8 7.72 0.97 8.19
CA ARG A 8 8.06 0.54 6.83
C ARG A 8 7.28 -0.71 6.47
N PHE A 9 6.70 -0.71 5.28
CA PHE A 9 5.93 -1.82 4.74
C PHE A 9 6.51 -2.28 3.41
N VAL A 10 6.54 -3.58 3.19
CA VAL A 10 6.70 -4.20 1.87
C VAL A 10 5.31 -4.35 1.28
N CYS A 11 5.07 -3.70 0.15
CA CYS A 11 3.81 -3.78 -0.58
C CYS A 11 4.03 -4.46 -1.92
N GLU A 12 3.23 -5.48 -2.25
CA GLU A 12 3.24 -6.14 -3.55
C GLU A 12 1.97 -5.80 -4.34
N ILE A 13 2.12 -5.37 -5.58
CA ILE A 13 1.02 -5.12 -6.52
C ILE A 13 1.43 -5.60 -7.92
N ASP A 14 0.60 -6.41 -8.56
CA ASP A 14 0.88 -7.02 -9.88
C ASP A 14 2.25 -7.74 -9.99
N GLY A 15 2.72 -8.30 -8.87
CA GLY A 15 4.03 -8.96 -8.77
C GLY A 15 5.23 -8.02 -8.64
N GLU A 16 5.00 -6.71 -8.49
CA GLU A 16 6.03 -5.71 -8.19
C GLU A 16 6.05 -5.39 -6.69
N GLU A 17 7.24 -5.45 -6.08
CA GLU A 17 7.46 -5.12 -4.67
C GLU A 17 7.91 -3.67 -4.48
N HIS A 18 7.32 -2.98 -3.50
CA HIS A 18 7.57 -1.59 -3.15
C HIS A 18 7.77 -1.43 -1.65
N LEU A 19 8.75 -0.62 -1.25
CA LEU A 19 8.94 -0.21 0.14
C LEU A 19 8.26 1.11 0.40
N ILE A 20 7.30 1.12 1.33
CA ILE A 20 6.50 2.30 1.65
C ILE A 20 6.60 2.59 3.14
N ASP A 21 7.05 3.79 3.48
CA ASP A 21 6.96 4.31 4.84
C ASP A 21 5.55 4.93 5.02
N ALA A 22 4.79 4.47 6.01
CA ALA A 22 3.41 4.89 6.26
C ALA A 22 3.01 4.76 7.73
N ASP A 23 1.92 5.42 8.12
CA ASP A 23 1.39 5.39 9.48
C ASP A 23 0.63 4.08 9.79
N SER A 24 0.23 3.34 8.75
CA SER A 24 -0.56 2.11 8.82
C SER A 24 -0.45 1.32 7.51
N PRO A 25 -0.72 -0.01 7.52
CA PRO A 25 -0.70 -0.81 6.30
C PRO A 25 -1.76 -0.37 5.27
N GLU A 26 -2.92 0.14 5.72
CA GLU A 26 -3.95 0.69 4.83
C GLU A 26 -3.44 1.93 4.07
N VAL A 27 -2.74 2.82 4.77
CA VAL A 27 -2.12 3.99 4.15
C VAL A 27 -1.00 3.57 3.19
N ALA A 28 -0.23 2.54 3.54
CA ALA A 28 0.78 1.97 2.64
C ALA A 28 0.15 1.41 1.35
N ALA A 29 -0.95 0.65 1.49
CA ALA A 29 -1.72 0.11 0.37
C ALA A 29 -2.24 1.21 -0.55
N CYS A 30 -2.84 2.27 0.00
CA CYS A 30 -3.29 3.41 -0.78
C CYS A 30 -2.12 4.09 -1.52
N ARG A 31 -1.00 4.37 -0.83
CA ARG A 31 0.14 5.06 -1.44
C ARG A 31 0.76 4.28 -2.59
N VAL A 32 0.94 2.97 -2.45
CA VAL A 32 1.46 2.14 -3.54
C VAL A 32 0.44 2.01 -4.67
N ALA A 33 -0.85 1.89 -4.35
CA ALA A 33 -1.90 1.84 -5.34
C ALA A 33 -2.03 3.15 -6.12
N GLU A 34 -1.80 4.31 -5.51
CA GLU A 34 -1.73 5.60 -6.21
C GLU A 34 -0.49 5.70 -7.09
N ALA A 35 0.66 5.24 -6.60
CA ALA A 35 1.89 5.23 -7.36
C ALA A 35 1.81 4.31 -8.59
N HIS A 36 1.19 3.14 -8.42
CA HIS A 36 0.92 2.16 -9.49
C HIS A 36 -0.24 2.62 -10.40
N GLY A 37 -1.31 3.10 -9.79
CA GLY A 37 -2.58 3.51 -10.39
C GLY A 37 -2.61 4.91 -11.00
N GLY A 38 -1.54 5.68 -10.88
CA GLY A 38 -1.30 6.88 -11.70
C GLY A 38 -1.36 6.59 -13.22
N GLN A 39 -1.45 5.31 -13.61
CA GLN A 39 -1.68 4.83 -14.98
C GLN A 39 -2.99 4.05 -15.19
N ALA A 40 -3.80 3.79 -14.16
CA ALA A 40 -5.05 3.04 -14.27
C ALA A 40 -6.22 3.96 -14.62
N ALA A 41 -7.13 3.51 -15.49
CA ALA A 41 -8.33 4.26 -15.83
C ALA A 41 -9.17 4.54 -14.56
N PRO A 42 -9.81 5.73 -14.45
CA PRO A 42 -10.65 6.06 -13.29
C PRO A 42 -11.72 4.98 -13.08
N GLY A 43 -11.83 4.48 -11.83
CA GLY A 43 -12.74 3.39 -11.45
C GLY A 43 -12.10 2.00 -11.39
N GLY A 44 -10.77 1.90 -11.45
CA GLY A 44 -10.03 0.65 -11.29
C GLY A 44 -10.01 0.15 -9.85
N ARG A 45 -9.88 -1.17 -9.69
CA ARG A 45 -9.59 -1.82 -8.40
C ARG A 45 -8.30 -2.59 -8.54
N VAL A 46 -7.45 -2.48 -7.53
CA VAL A 46 -6.19 -3.23 -7.43
C VAL A 46 -6.14 -3.94 -6.09
N VAL A 47 -5.45 -5.08 -6.05
CA VAL A 47 -5.17 -5.78 -4.80
C VAL A 47 -3.71 -5.54 -4.47
N VAL A 48 -3.46 -5.10 -3.24
CA VAL A 48 -2.11 -4.86 -2.72
C VAL A 48 -1.88 -5.79 -1.54
N ASN A 49 -0.88 -6.65 -1.61
CA ASN A 49 -0.42 -7.36 -0.43
C ASN A 49 0.48 -6.44 0.39
N VAL A 50 0.24 -6.31 1.69
CA VAL A 50 1.05 -5.44 2.56
C VAL A 50 1.55 -6.20 3.78
N ALA A 51 2.87 -6.19 3.98
CA ALA A 51 3.53 -6.74 5.15
C ALA A 51 4.41 -5.68 5.82
N GLU A 52 4.52 -5.73 7.16
CA GLU A 52 5.52 -4.93 7.87
C GLU A 52 6.94 -5.41 7.50
N ALA A 53 7.83 -4.47 7.22
CA ALA A 53 9.21 -4.74 6.87
C ALA A 53 10.08 -4.82 8.13
N ASN A 54 11.08 -5.71 8.14
CA ASN A 54 12.12 -5.73 9.15
C ASN A 54 13.25 -4.73 8.83
N GLU A 55 14.28 -4.68 9.69
CA GLU A 55 15.46 -3.83 9.49
C GLU A 55 16.28 -4.14 8.22
N ALA A 56 16.01 -5.27 7.56
CA ALA A 56 16.62 -5.68 6.29
C ALA A 56 15.69 -5.45 5.09
N ASP A 57 14.61 -4.67 5.27
CA ASP A 57 13.62 -4.33 4.24
C ASP A 57 12.91 -5.56 3.62
N VAL A 58 12.76 -6.66 4.38
CA VAL A 58 12.02 -7.86 3.96
C VAL A 58 10.77 -8.09 4.82
N PRO A 59 9.74 -8.79 4.31
CA PRO A 59 8.51 -9.06 5.06
C PRO A 59 8.79 -9.83 6.35
N LEU A 60 8.30 -9.32 7.49
CA LEU A 60 8.38 -10.01 8.79
C LEU A 60 7.51 -11.27 8.84
N ILE A 61 6.33 -11.20 8.22
CA ILE A 61 5.31 -12.24 8.15
C ILE A 61 4.63 -12.20 6.78
N ALA A 62 3.76 -13.17 6.50
CA ALA A 62 2.85 -13.11 5.35
C ALA A 62 2.01 -11.83 5.43
N GLY A 63 1.96 -11.07 4.34
CA GLY A 63 1.20 -9.83 4.28
C GLY A 63 -0.31 -10.03 4.24
N THR A 64 -1.04 -8.95 4.40
CA THR A 64 -2.50 -8.89 4.27
C THR A 64 -2.87 -8.27 2.93
N ASP A 65 -3.82 -8.87 2.22
CA ASP A 65 -4.32 -8.32 0.96
C ASP A 65 -5.35 -7.22 1.22
N TYR A 66 -5.08 -6.03 0.70
CA TYR A 66 -5.98 -4.88 0.71
C TYR A 66 -6.53 -4.67 -0.70
N THR A 67 -7.85 -4.67 -0.83
CA THR A 67 -8.48 -4.22 -2.08
C THR A 67 -8.55 -2.70 -2.05
N VAL A 68 -7.94 -2.05 -3.03
CA VAL A 68 -7.87 -0.60 -3.14
C VAL A 68 -8.64 -0.15 -4.38
N ALA A 69 -9.65 0.70 -4.16
CA ALA A 69 -10.36 1.38 -5.23
C ALA A 69 -9.63 2.69 -5.59
N LEU A 70 -9.41 2.88 -6.88
CA LEU A 70 -8.79 4.07 -7.47
C LEU A 70 -9.85 4.87 -8.22
N ASP A 71 -10.14 6.07 -7.74
CA ASP A 71 -11.04 6.99 -8.43
C ASP A 71 -10.50 8.41 -8.53
N ALA A 72 -11.34 9.34 -8.97
CA ALA A 72 -10.96 10.73 -9.19
C ALA A 72 -10.56 11.47 -7.89
N ASP A 73 -10.95 10.94 -6.72
CA ASP A 73 -10.68 11.53 -5.41
C ASP A 73 -9.44 10.90 -4.74
N GLY A 74 -8.89 9.81 -5.31
CA GLY A 74 -7.66 9.15 -4.85
C GLY A 74 -7.81 7.65 -4.63
N ALA A 75 -6.87 7.05 -3.88
CA ALA A 75 -6.96 5.65 -3.47
C ALA A 75 -7.65 5.48 -2.11
N ARG A 76 -8.53 4.49 -2.01
CA ARG A 76 -9.13 4.05 -0.74
C ARG A 76 -9.21 2.54 -0.63
N VAL A 77 -8.92 2.01 0.55
CA VAL A 77 -9.18 0.60 0.87
C VAL A 77 -10.69 0.35 0.91
N GLU A 78 -11.14 -0.73 0.30
CA GLU A 78 -12.50 -1.27 0.46
C GLU A 78 -12.49 -2.39 1.52
N GLU A 79 -13.45 -2.35 2.45
CA GLU A 79 -13.68 -3.36 3.50
C GLU A 79 -14.32 -4.65 2.96
#